data_AF-A0A1D9LDB3-F1
#
_entry.id   AF-A0A1D9LDB3-F1
#
_cell.length_a   1.000
_cell.length_b   1.000
_cell.length_c   1.000
_cell.angle_alpha   90.00
_cell.angle_beta   90.00
_cell.angle_gamma   90.00
#
_symmetry.space_group_name_H-M   'P 1'
#
loop_
_entity.id
_entity.type
_entity.pdbx_description
1 polymer ?
#
loop_
_entity_poly.entity_id
_entity_poly.type
_entity_poly.pdbx_seq_one_letter_code
_entity_poly.pdbx_strand_id
1 'polypeptide(L)'
;MKQIIRLIPLALLTLAANSQAAEPPFLAQPAGQAVVINGKTYYKQAPQSKIPNGVSARSTGTPAPSLKRGDVVQAAKQRVPATVSGTVLVQLASPNDEAAVARDHGLTVRYRTASIVIFNTPAQADLLALQQKLSADKRVKKAQLELASNDKQAE
;
A
#
# COMPACT_ATOMS: atom_id res chain seq x y z
N MET A 1 -61.58 -52.77 0.22
CA MET A 1 -61.54 -52.93 1.70
C MET A 1 -60.14 -52.57 2.18
N LYS A 2 -60.04 -51.77 3.24
CA LYS A 2 -58.80 -51.26 3.88
C LYS A 2 -58.02 -52.37 4.58
N GLN A 3 -56.68 -52.32 4.56
CA GLN A 3 -55.71 -52.56 5.66
C GLN A 3 -54.31 -52.12 5.14
N ILE A 4 -53.80 -50.90 5.38
CA ILE A 4 -53.03 -50.41 6.55
C ILE A 4 -52.01 -51.41 7.12
N ILE A 5 -50.74 -51.28 6.71
CA ILE A 5 -49.56 -51.60 7.51
C ILE A 5 -48.59 -50.41 7.43
N ARG A 6 -47.98 -50.09 8.57
CA ARG A 6 -47.37 -48.83 8.96
C ARG A 6 -45.87 -49.00 9.21
N LEU A 7 -45.11 -47.91 9.00
CA LEU A 7 -43.76 -47.57 9.51
C LEU A 7 -42.58 -48.42 8.95
N ILE A 8 -41.37 -47.91 8.67
CA ILE A 8 -40.51 -46.92 9.36
C ILE A 8 -39.58 -46.23 8.33
N PRO A 9 -39.35 -44.90 8.34
CA PRO A 9 -38.19 -44.31 7.67
C PRO A 9 -37.01 -44.20 8.65
N LEU A 10 -35.92 -44.93 8.37
CA LEU A 10 -34.66 -44.80 9.11
C LEU A 10 -33.88 -43.61 8.53
N ALA A 11 -34.02 -42.44 9.15
CA ALA A 11 -33.23 -41.26 8.83
C ALA A 11 -31.80 -41.41 9.36
N LEU A 12 -30.83 -41.63 8.46
CA LEU A 12 -29.41 -41.49 8.81
C LEU A 12 -29.08 -40.00 8.94
N LEU A 13 -28.94 -39.56 10.19
CA LEU A 13 -28.41 -38.24 10.53
C LEU A 13 -26.88 -38.27 10.33
N THR A 14 -26.39 -37.76 9.19
CA THR A 14 -24.97 -37.50 9.00
C THR A 14 -24.58 -36.30 9.86
N LEU A 15 -23.94 -36.54 11.00
CA LEU A 15 -23.22 -35.51 11.74
C LEU A 15 -22.03 -35.05 10.88
N ALA A 16 -22.24 -34.01 10.08
CA ALA A 16 -21.14 -33.21 9.55
C ALA A 16 -20.55 -32.43 10.73
N ALA A 17 -19.51 -33.00 11.36
CA ALA A 17 -18.62 -32.24 12.23
C ALA A 17 -17.87 -31.25 11.33
N ASN A 18 -18.48 -30.07 11.11
CA ASN A 18 -17.76 -28.90 10.65
C ASN A 18 -16.84 -28.49 11.79
N SER A 19 -15.66 -29.10 11.85
CA SER A 19 -14.51 -28.56 12.55
C SER A 19 -14.21 -27.22 11.88
N GLN A 20 -14.85 -26.16 12.38
CA GLN A 20 -14.40 -24.80 12.13
C GLN A 20 -13.04 -24.70 12.79
N ALA A 21 -12.01 -24.95 12.00
CA ALA A 21 -10.66 -24.57 12.35
C ALA A 21 -10.74 -23.09 12.72
N ALA A 22 -10.51 -22.78 14.00
CA ALA A 22 -10.40 -21.41 14.45
C ALA A 22 -9.36 -20.73 13.58
N GLU A 23 -9.79 -19.71 12.82
CA GLU A 23 -8.88 -18.89 12.04
C GLU A 23 -7.78 -18.39 12.99
N PRO A 24 -6.49 -18.52 12.61
CA PRO A 24 -5.40 -18.02 13.44
C PRO A 24 -5.61 -16.52 13.69
N PRO A 25 -5.16 -15.98 14.83
CA PRO A 25 -5.48 -14.62 15.26
C PRO A 25 -5.20 -13.64 14.13
N PHE A 26 -6.27 -12.96 13.70
CA PHE A 26 -6.25 -11.88 12.72
C PHE A 26 -5.18 -10.89 13.17
N LEU A 27 -4.04 -10.83 12.45
CA LEU A 27 -3.07 -9.75 12.66
C LEU A 27 -3.84 -8.46 12.44
N ALA A 28 -4.03 -7.69 13.52
CA ALA A 28 -4.82 -6.47 13.49
C ALA A 28 -4.34 -5.57 12.36
N GLN A 29 -5.27 -5.12 11.51
CA GLN A 29 -4.96 -4.19 10.42
C GLN A 29 -4.35 -2.92 11.03
N PRO A 30 -3.18 -2.44 10.56
CA PRO A 30 -2.56 -1.25 11.11
C PRO A 30 -3.50 -0.06 10.99
N ALA A 31 -3.61 0.75 12.04
CA ALA A 31 -4.42 1.96 12.01
C ALA A 31 -3.88 2.95 10.96
N GLY A 32 -4.77 3.76 10.39
CA GLY A 32 -4.41 4.84 9.46
C GLY A 32 -5.14 4.79 8.12
N GLN A 33 -4.87 5.80 7.28
CA GLN A 33 -5.44 5.87 5.93
C GLN A 33 -4.73 4.85 5.02
N ALA A 34 -5.51 4.00 4.33
CA ALA A 34 -4.97 3.07 3.35
C ALA A 34 -4.47 3.81 2.11
N VAL A 35 -3.26 3.48 1.66
CA VAL A 35 -2.62 4.01 0.46
C VAL A 35 -2.00 2.87 -0.35
N VAL A 36 -2.08 2.95 -1.68
CA VAL A 36 -1.47 1.94 -2.57
C VAL A 36 -0.15 2.49 -3.09
N ILE A 37 0.96 1.84 -2.73
CA ILE A 37 2.32 2.22 -3.11
C ILE A 37 2.93 1.04 -3.85
N ASN A 38 3.42 1.26 -5.08
CA ASN A 38 4.03 0.21 -5.91
C ASN A 38 3.14 -1.04 -6.07
N GLY A 39 1.82 -0.86 -6.11
CA GLY A 39 0.83 -1.95 -6.21
C GLY A 39 0.58 -2.72 -4.91
N LYS A 40 1.15 -2.31 -3.78
CA LYS A 40 0.90 -2.90 -2.45
C LYS A 40 0.14 -1.92 -1.56
N THR A 41 -0.74 -2.44 -0.72
CA THR A 41 -1.50 -1.64 0.25
C THR A 41 -0.67 -1.42 1.51
N TYR A 42 -0.51 -0.16 1.88
CA TYR A 42 0.08 0.29 3.12
C TYR A 42 -0.91 1.16 3.89
N TYR A 43 -0.67 1.34 5.19
CA TYR A 43 -1.45 2.21 6.05
C TYR A 43 -0.55 3.33 6.53
N LYS A 44 -0.91 4.56 6.17
CA LYS A 44 -0.19 5.76 6.60
C LYS A 44 -0.41 5.95 8.10
N GLN A 45 0.68 5.89 8.85
CA GLN A 45 0.65 6.07 10.29
C GLN A 45 0.38 7.55 10.59
N ALA A 46 -0.58 7.83 11.46
CA ALA A 46 -0.76 9.18 11.96
C ALA A 46 0.53 9.61 12.67
N PRO A 47 0.99 10.87 12.53
CA PRO A 47 2.02 11.38 13.42
C PRO A 47 1.56 11.12 14.85
N GLN A 48 2.41 10.52 15.70
CA GLN A 48 2.16 10.46 17.14
C GLN A 48 2.26 11.87 17.74
N SER A 49 1.46 12.80 17.27
CA SER A 49 1.21 14.06 17.94
C SER A 49 0.37 13.70 19.16
N LYS A 50 0.96 13.86 20.35
CA LYS A 50 0.21 13.96 21.61
C LYS A 50 -0.96 14.92 21.36
N ILE A 51 -2.18 14.40 21.40
CA ILE A 51 -3.39 15.17 21.21
C ILE A 51 -3.52 16.12 22.40
N PRO A 52 -3.59 17.46 22.24
CA PRO A 52 -4.34 18.28 23.16
C PRO A 52 -5.82 18.05 22.86
N ASN A 53 -6.56 17.62 23.88
CA ASN A 53 -8.00 17.38 23.81
C ASN A 53 -8.76 18.48 23.06
N GLY A 54 -9.63 18.05 22.14
CA GLY A 54 -10.85 18.78 21.80
C GLY A 54 -10.76 19.74 20.63
N VAL A 55 -10.84 19.22 19.40
CA VAL A 55 -11.50 19.93 18.29
C VAL A 55 -12.28 18.91 17.47
N SER A 56 -13.61 18.95 17.57
CA SER A 56 -14.52 18.23 16.69
C SER A 56 -14.52 18.91 15.32
N ALA A 57 -13.83 18.31 14.34
CA ALA A 57 -13.80 18.81 12.98
C ALA A 57 -14.96 18.20 12.17
N ARG A 58 -15.88 19.07 11.77
CA ARG A 58 -16.97 18.85 10.82
C ARG A 58 -16.44 18.12 9.57
N SER A 59 -17.02 16.96 9.26
CA SER A 59 -16.65 16.14 8.10
C SER A 59 -17.02 16.86 6.80
N THR A 60 -16.05 17.56 6.23
CA THR A 60 -15.97 17.75 4.78
C THR A 60 -15.37 16.47 4.20
N GLY A 61 -15.87 16.03 3.04
CA GLY A 61 -15.61 14.70 2.47
C GLY A 61 -14.15 14.25 2.55
N THR A 62 -13.94 12.96 2.77
CA THR A 62 -12.60 12.38 3.00
C THR A 62 -11.66 12.79 1.87
N PRO A 63 -10.61 13.58 2.15
CA PRO A 63 -9.67 14.01 1.12
C PRO A 63 -9.01 12.78 0.50
N ALA A 64 -8.75 12.86 -0.81
CA ALA A 64 -8.06 11.82 -1.54
C ALA A 64 -6.73 11.47 -0.83
N PRO A 65 -6.34 10.19 -0.78
CA PRO A 65 -5.10 9.79 -0.14
C PRO A 65 -3.91 10.48 -0.84
N SER A 66 -3.06 11.13 -0.05
CA SER A 66 -1.83 11.76 -0.52
C SER A 66 -0.64 11.22 0.25
N LEU A 67 0.53 11.19 -0.40
CA LEU A 67 1.76 10.70 0.19
C LEU A 67 2.89 11.72 -0.01
N LYS A 68 3.56 12.08 1.07
CA LYS A 68 4.64 13.05 1.10
C LYS A 68 5.94 12.38 1.56
N ARG A 69 7.07 13.00 1.21
CA ARG A 69 8.37 12.61 1.77
C ARG A 69 8.30 12.71 3.30
N GLY A 70 8.83 11.69 3.99
CA GLY A 70 8.84 11.58 5.44
C GLY A 70 7.60 10.92 6.04
N ASP A 71 6.54 10.68 5.25
CA ASP A 71 5.40 9.90 5.73
C ASP A 71 5.84 8.50 6.14
N VAL A 72 5.29 8.02 7.25
CA VAL A 72 5.54 6.68 7.76
C VAL A 72 4.39 5.76 7.36
N VAL A 73 4.71 4.62 6.77
CA VAL A 73 3.74 3.67 6.23
C VAL A 73 4.05 2.26 6.71
N GLN A 74 3.00 1.46 6.94
CA GLN A 74 3.15 0.08 7.40
C GLN A 74 2.22 -0.83 6.60
N ALA A 75 2.74 -1.95 6.07
CA ALA A 75 1.90 -2.98 5.50
C ALA A 75 1.33 -3.89 6.60
N ALA A 76 0.15 -4.48 6.39
CA ALA A 76 -0.57 -5.25 7.41
C ALA A 76 0.23 -6.41 8.03
N LYS A 77 1.18 -7.00 7.28
CA LYS A 77 2.01 -8.13 7.72
C LYS A 77 3.43 -7.73 8.11
N GLN A 78 3.79 -6.44 8.06
CA GLN A 78 5.11 -5.95 8.42
C GLN A 78 5.14 -5.50 9.88
N ARG A 79 6.16 -5.94 10.63
CA ARG A 79 6.35 -5.50 12.03
C ARG A 79 6.92 -4.09 12.13
N VAL A 80 7.84 -3.75 11.22
CA VAL A 80 8.56 -2.49 11.24
C VAL A 80 7.99 -1.58 10.14
N PRO A 81 7.63 -0.32 10.47
CA PRO A 81 7.16 0.62 9.48
C PRO A 81 8.32 1.11 8.59
N ALA A 82 7.98 1.56 7.39
CA ALA A 82 8.90 2.17 6.45
C ALA A 82 8.61 3.67 6.31
N THR A 83 9.64 4.43 5.96
CA THR A 83 9.55 5.88 5.74
C THR A 83 9.61 6.17 4.24
N VAL A 84 8.73 7.01 3.74
CA VAL A 84 8.74 7.43 2.33
C VAL A 84 9.90 8.40 2.10
N SER A 85 10.89 8.02 1.30
CA SER A 85 12.12 8.83 1.17
C SER A 85 12.00 10.05 0.26
N GLY A 86 10.98 10.08 -0.61
CA GLY A 86 10.88 11.04 -1.71
C GLY A 86 11.94 10.82 -2.79
N THR A 87 12.31 9.56 -3.01
CA THR A 87 13.08 9.09 -4.17
C THR A 87 12.18 8.22 -5.05
N VAL A 88 12.35 8.29 -6.36
CA VAL A 88 11.66 7.41 -7.33
C VAL A 88 12.68 6.72 -8.22
N LEU A 89 12.54 5.41 -8.36
CA LEU A 89 13.30 4.58 -9.29
C LEU A 89 12.52 4.48 -10.58
N VAL A 90 13.14 4.86 -11.69
CA VAL A 90 12.50 4.93 -12.99
C VAL A 90 13.28 4.10 -14.00
N GLN A 91 12.60 3.15 -14.61
CA GLN A 91 13.09 2.45 -15.80
C GLN A 91 12.58 3.19 -17.02
N LEU A 92 13.48 3.75 -17.81
CA LEU A 92 13.13 4.50 -19.02
C LEU A 92 12.92 3.58 -20.22
N ALA A 93 12.10 4.03 -21.17
CA ALA A 93 11.92 3.37 -22.46
C ALA A 93 13.20 3.44 -23.28
N SER A 94 13.82 4.63 -23.32
CA SER A 94 15.13 4.92 -23.90
C SER A 94 15.99 5.73 -22.91
N PRO A 95 17.31 5.49 -22.83
CA PRO A 95 18.22 6.32 -22.02
C PRO A 95 18.21 7.80 -22.39
N ASN A 96 17.92 8.12 -23.67
CA ASN A 96 17.89 9.50 -24.16
C ASN A 96 16.72 10.32 -23.60
N ASP A 97 15.71 9.67 -23.01
CA ASP A 97 14.55 10.35 -22.44
C ASP A 97 14.82 10.95 -21.05
N GLU A 98 15.96 10.61 -20.41
CA GLU A 98 16.23 10.96 -19.01
C GLU A 98 16.06 12.45 -18.71
N ALA A 99 16.75 13.31 -19.46
CA ALA A 99 16.74 14.75 -19.22
C ALA A 99 15.35 15.36 -19.44
N ALA A 100 14.59 14.84 -20.40
CA ALA A 100 13.25 15.31 -20.70
C ALA A 100 12.25 14.87 -19.61
N VAL A 101 12.29 13.60 -19.20
CA VAL A 101 11.50 13.08 -18.08
C VAL A 101 11.83 13.84 -16.79
N ALA A 102 13.11 14.09 -16.52
CA ALA A 102 13.52 14.83 -15.33
C ALA A 102 12.91 16.24 -15.30
N ARG A 103 13.05 16.99 -16.40
CA ARG A 103 12.53 18.35 -16.54
C ARG A 103 11.01 18.40 -16.45
N ASP A 104 10.31 17.55 -17.20
CA ASP A 104 8.85 17.60 -17.32
C ASP A 104 8.14 17.22 -16.00
N HIS A 105 8.77 16.39 -15.17
CA HIS A 105 8.22 15.94 -13.88
C HIS A 105 8.90 16.62 -12.66
N GLY A 106 9.76 17.62 -12.89
CA GLY A 106 10.45 18.36 -11.82
C GLY A 106 11.37 17.49 -10.96
N LEU A 107 11.99 16.48 -11.55
CA LEU A 107 12.87 15.52 -10.88
C LEU A 107 14.34 15.94 -11.00
N THR A 108 15.15 15.53 -10.03
CA THR A 108 16.60 15.70 -10.08
C THR A 108 17.29 14.35 -10.07
N VAL A 109 18.20 14.10 -11.02
CA VAL A 109 18.95 12.84 -11.06
C VAL A 109 19.84 12.73 -9.83
N ARG A 110 19.70 11.64 -9.09
CA ARG A 110 20.54 11.32 -7.92
C ARG A 110 21.63 10.33 -8.31
N TYR A 111 21.26 9.26 -9.01
CA TYR A 111 22.17 8.19 -9.39
C TYR A 111 21.67 7.47 -10.64
N ARG A 112 22.59 6.84 -11.36
CA ARG A 112 22.31 6.07 -12.59
C ARG A 112 22.89 4.67 -12.45
N THR A 113 22.08 3.68 -12.80
CA THR A 113 22.53 2.29 -13.00
C THR A 113 22.45 1.96 -14.49
N ALA A 114 22.82 0.74 -14.87
CA ALA A 114 22.74 0.29 -16.26
C ALA A 114 21.32 0.29 -16.84
N SER A 115 20.26 0.26 -16.03
CA SER A 115 18.87 0.15 -16.53
C SER A 115 17.84 0.99 -15.78
N ILE A 116 18.22 1.61 -14.67
CA ILE A 116 17.33 2.40 -13.81
C ILE A 116 18.01 3.73 -13.48
N VAL A 117 17.24 4.81 -13.58
CA VAL A 117 17.62 6.13 -13.09
C VAL A 117 16.92 6.37 -11.76
N ILE A 118 17.68 6.83 -10.78
CA ILE A 118 17.18 7.17 -9.45
C ILE A 118 17.04 8.69 -9.39
N PHE A 119 15.83 9.16 -9.14
CA PHE A 119 15.49 10.57 -9.09
C PHE A 119 15.07 11.01 -7.68
N ASN A 120 15.54 12.17 -7.26
CA ASN A 120 14.95 12.92 -6.16
C ASN A 120 13.69 13.64 -6.65
N THR A 121 12.63 13.59 -5.84
CA THR A 121 11.39 14.33 -6.09
C THR A 121 11.43 15.71 -5.44
N PRO A 122 10.58 16.67 -5.88
CA PRO A 122 10.37 17.92 -5.16
C PRO A 122 9.94 17.67 -3.71
N ALA A 123 10.38 18.53 -2.78
CA ALA A 123 10.13 18.35 -1.35
C ALA A 123 8.64 18.31 -0.98
N GLN A 124 7.80 19.07 -1.68
CA GLN A 124 6.37 19.20 -1.42
C GLN A 124 5.49 18.37 -2.37
N ALA A 125 6.09 17.53 -3.22
CA ALA A 125 5.35 16.73 -4.20
C ALA A 125 4.38 15.76 -3.52
N ASP A 126 3.20 15.57 -4.12
CA ASP A 126 2.39 14.39 -3.83
C ASP A 126 2.95 13.22 -4.64
N LEU A 127 3.51 12.25 -3.93
CA LEU A 127 4.26 11.14 -4.50
C LEU A 127 3.35 10.11 -5.16
N LEU A 128 2.10 9.96 -4.71
CA LEU A 128 1.14 9.07 -5.37
C LEU A 128 0.74 9.62 -6.73
N ALA A 129 0.40 10.91 -6.78
CA ALA A 129 0.09 11.60 -8.03
C ALA A 129 1.28 11.61 -8.99
N LEU A 130 2.51 11.82 -8.48
CA LEU A 130 3.73 11.74 -9.27
C LEU A 130 3.95 10.34 -9.83
N GLN A 131 3.77 9.28 -9.03
CA GLN A 131 3.91 7.90 -9.49
C GLN A 131 2.92 7.57 -10.61
N GLN A 132 1.67 8.04 -10.50
CA GLN A 132 0.66 7.88 -11.55
C GLN A 132 1.05 8.60 -12.84
N LYS A 133 1.50 9.86 -12.74
CA LYS A 133 1.97 10.65 -13.89
C LYS A 133 3.16 9.98 -14.60
N LEU A 134 4.14 9.49 -13.84
CA LEU A 134 5.28 8.76 -14.39
C LEU A 134 4.86 7.44 -15.04
N SER A 135 3.93 6.70 -14.44
CA SER A 135 3.45 5.44 -15.00
C SER A 135 2.64 5.62 -16.29
N ALA A 136 2.04 6.79 -16.49
CA ALA A 136 1.33 7.17 -17.71
C ALA A 136 2.24 7.77 -18.79
N ASP A 137 3.49 8.11 -18.46
CA ASP A 137 4.46 8.66 -19.42
C ASP A 137 5.02 7.53 -20.30
N LYS A 138 4.81 7.61 -21.62
CA LYS A 138 5.29 6.60 -22.59
C LYS A 138 6.81 6.40 -22.58
N ARG A 139 7.57 7.36 -22.05
CA ARG A 139 9.04 7.29 -21.90
C ARG A 139 9.45 6.50 -20.66
N VAL A 140 8.50 6.13 -19.80
CA VAL A 140 8.74 5.40 -18.56
C VAL A 140 8.11 4.02 -18.69
N LYS A 141 8.95 2.98 -18.63
CA LYS A 141 8.50 1.58 -18.56
C LYS A 141 7.98 1.23 -17.18
N LYS A 142 8.58 1.81 -16.13
CA LYS A 142 8.23 1.54 -14.73
C LYS A 142 8.67 2.66 -13.82
N ALA A 143 7.84 3.00 -12.84
CA ALA A 143 8.16 3.93 -11.76
C ALA A 143 7.83 3.30 -10.40
N GLN A 144 8.80 3.32 -9.48
CA GLN A 144 8.65 2.80 -8.12
C GLN A 144 9.10 3.85 -7.10
N LEU A 145 8.22 4.15 -6.14
CA LEU A 145 8.57 4.98 -4.99
C LEU A 145 9.46 4.17 -4.05
N GLU A 146 10.49 4.80 -3.51
CA GLU A 146 11.36 4.17 -2.53
C GLU A 146 10.81 4.34 -1.10
N LEU A 147 10.85 3.24 -0.36
CA LEU A 147 10.44 3.16 1.04
C LEU A 147 11.67 2.72 1.84
N ALA A 148 12.17 3.61 2.69
CA ALA A 148 13.29 3.35 3.56
C ALA A 148 12.78 2.52 4.74
N SER A 149 13.07 1.22 4.73
CA SER A 149 12.77 0.35 5.86
C SER A 149 13.58 0.80 7.08
N ASN A 150 12.93 0.91 8.24
CA ASN A 150 13.61 1.17 9.51
C ASN A 150 14.20 -0.11 10.14
N ASP A 151 14.12 -1.24 9.45
CA ASP A 151 14.94 -2.39 9.79
C ASP A 151 16.39 -1.97 9.59
N LYS A 152 17.11 -1.78 10.70
CA LYS A 152 18.56 -1.83 10.65
C LYS A 152 18.88 -3.16 9.99
N GLN A 153 19.30 -3.14 8.72
CA GLN A 153 20.09 -4.24 8.20
C GLN A 153 21.30 -4.31 9.12
N ALA A 154 21.24 -5.22 10.09
CA ALA A 154 22.42 -5.63 10.80
C ALA A 154 23.42 -6.17 9.77
N GLU A 155 24.67 -5.75 9.93
CA GLU A 155 25.89 -6.08 9.16
C GLU A 155 25.84 -7.28 8.22
#